data_AF-A0A974P7D6-F1
#
_entry.id   AF-A0A974P7D6-F1
#
_cell.length_a   1.000
_cell.length_b   1.000
_cell.length_c   1.000
_cell.angle_alpha   90.00
_cell.angle_beta   90.00
_cell.angle_gamma   90.00
#
_symmetry.space_group_name_H-M   'P 1'
#
loop_
_entity.id
_entity.type
_entity.pdbx_description
1 polymer ?
#
loop_
_entity_poly.entity_id
_entity_poly.type
_entity_poly.pdbx_seq_one_letter_code
_entity_poly.pdbx_strand_id
1 'polypeptide(L)' 'MAGFSIWQVKDMEEAVAWVRRYPNFMPGQSEIEIRPFYEAADLAEFLTPEELATSRDGERGKLGVA' A
#
# COMPACT_ATOMS: atom_id res chain seq x y z
N MET A 1 -10.86 -6.00 -15.08
CA MET A 1 -9.52 -6.11 -14.47
C MET A 1 -9.26 -4.81 -13.73
N ALA A 2 -8.92 -4.86 -12.44
CA ALA A 2 -8.51 -3.69 -11.66
C ALA A 2 -6.98 -3.77 -11.44
N GLY A 3 -6.28 -2.65 -11.59
CA GLY A 3 -4.84 -2.56 -11.35
C GLY A 3 -4.52 -2.20 -9.91
N PHE A 4 -3.28 -2.42 -9.49
CA PHE A 4 -2.71 -1.88 -8.26
C PHE A 4 -1.51 -0.98 -8.57
N SER A 5 -1.27 0.01 -7.73
CA SER A 5 -0.09 0.89 -7.80
C SER A 5 0.35 1.26 -6.39
N ILE A 6 1.66 1.44 -6.19
CA ILE A 6 2.22 2.06 -4.98
C ILE A 6 2.61 3.49 -5.33
N TRP A 7 2.32 4.43 -4.44
CA TRP A 7 2.73 5.82 -4.58
C TRP A 7 3.52 6.25 -3.35
N GLN A 8 4.56 7.04 -3.57
CA GLN A 8 5.23 7.79 -2.51
C GLN A 8 4.63 9.20 -2.49
N VAL A 9 3.91 9.50 -1.43
CA VAL A 9 3.23 10.79 -1.20
C VAL A 9 3.55 11.28 0.22
N LYS A 10 3.33 12.56 0.48
CA LYS A 10 3.59 13.17 1.78
C LYS A 10 2.68 12.61 2.88
N ASP A 11 1.39 12.47 2.59
CA ASP A 11 0.37 12.07 3.56
C ASP A 11 -0.88 11.47 2.88
N MET A 12 -1.84 11.01 3.69
CA MET A 12 -3.09 10.41 3.21
C MET A 12 -3.98 11.42 2.47
N GLU A 13 -3.92 12.71 2.83
CA GLU A 13 -4.70 13.76 2.19
C GLU A 13 -4.22 13.96 0.75
N GLU A 14 -2.91 13.92 0.51
CA GLU A 14 -2.32 13.93 -0.82
C GLU A 14 -2.74 12.68 -1.64
N ALA A 15 -2.74 11.49 -1.03
CA ALA A 15 -3.20 10.27 -1.69
C ALA A 15 -4.67 10.39 -2.15
N VAL A 16 -5.55 10.89 -1.28
CA VAL A 16 -6.97 11.12 -1.60
C VAL A 16 -7.13 12.18 -2.69
N ALA A 17 -6.38 13.28 -2.62
CA ALA A 17 -6.40 14.32 -3.65
C ALA A 17 -5.91 13.82 -5.01
N TRP A 18 -4.97 12.88 -5.02
CA TRP A 18 -4.55 12.17 -6.23
C TRP A 18 -5.69 11.31 -6.80
N VAL A 19 -6.30 10.44 -5.99
CA VAL A 19 -7.38 9.53 -6.43
C VAL A 19 -8.60 10.28 -6.96
N ARG A 20 -8.94 11.44 -6.38
CA ARG A 20 -10.05 12.28 -6.88
C ARG A 20 -9.85 12.80 -8.31
N ARG A 21 -8.60 12.83 -8.80
CA ARG A 21 -8.27 13.21 -10.18
C ARG A 21 -8.22 12.01 -11.13
N TYR A 22 -8.30 10.79 -10.60
CA TYR A 22 -8.22 9.57 -11.40
C TYR A 22 -9.45 9.46 -12.31
N PRO A 23 -9.26 9.33 -13.64
CA PRO A 23 -10.38 9.22 -14.56
C PRO A 23 -11.11 7.89 -14.31
N ASN A 24 -12.43 7.95 -14.24
CA ASN A 24 -13.23 6.74 -14.16
C ASN A 24 -13.24 6.05 -15.53
N PHE A 25 -12.47 4.96 -15.65
CA PHE A 25 -12.30 4.23 -16.91
C PHE A 25 -13.45 3.27 -17.25
N MET A 26 -14.38 3.03 -16.32
CA MET A 26 -15.51 2.11 -16.49
C MET A 26 -16.83 2.84 -16.28
N PRO A 27 -17.92 2.49 -17.02
CA PRO A 27 -19.25 2.98 -16.73
C PRO A 27 -19.73 2.55 -15.33
N GLY A 28 -20.30 3.47 -14.56
CA GLY A 28 -20.80 3.22 -13.21
C GLY A 28 -19.87 3.75 -12.11
N GLN A 29 -20.17 3.43 -10.86
CA GLN A 29 -19.33 3.82 -9.72
C GLN A 29 -18.08 2.93 -9.67
N SER A 30 -16.90 3.57 -9.66
CA SER A 30 -15.64 2.89 -9.37
C SER A 30 -15.32 3.02 -7.89
N GLU A 31 -14.86 1.92 -7.29
CA GLU A 31 -14.39 1.87 -5.90
C GLU A 31 -12.85 1.79 -5.89
N ILE A 32 -12.22 2.62 -5.06
CA ILE A 32 -10.77 2.65 -4.89
C ILE A 32 -10.49 2.59 -3.39
N GLU A 33 -9.74 1.57 -2.98
CA GLU A 33 -9.26 1.41 -1.61
C GLU A 33 -7.82 1.93 -1.51
N ILE A 34 -7.57 2.84 -0.56
CA ILE A 34 -6.24 3.40 -0.29
C ILE A 34 -5.76 2.85 1.05
N ARG A 35 -4.55 2.30 1.07
CA ARG A 35 -3.92 1.78 2.29
C ARG A 35 -2.50 2.33 2.45
N PRO A 36 -2.07 2.64 3.68
CA PRO A 36 -0.66 2.83 3.97
C PRO A 36 0.15 1.59 3.56
N PHE A 37 1.33 1.82 3.01
CA PHE A 37 2.28 0.77 2.68
C PHE A 37 3.48 0.92 3.63
N TYR A 38 3.79 -0.13 4.38
CA TYR A 38 4.89 -0.14 5.36
C TYR A 38 6.02 -1.04 4.88
N GLU A 39 7.25 -0.58 5.09
CA GLU A 39 8.46 -1.34 4.88
C GLU A 39 8.96 -1.96 6.20
N ALA A 40 9.94 -2.86 6.11
CA ALA A 40 10.52 -3.49 7.29
C ALA A 40 11.13 -2.46 8.26
N ALA A 41 11.67 -1.36 7.73
CA ALA A 41 12.23 -0.26 8.53
C ALA A 41 11.16 0.44 9.38
N ASP A 42 9.94 0.62 8.86
CA ASP A 42 8.82 1.25 9.58
C ASP A 42 8.33 0.40 10.76
N LEU A 43 8.61 -0.91 10.71
CA LEU A 43 8.21 -1.89 11.71
C LEU A 43 9.37 -2.38 12.57
N ALA A 44 10.58 -1.84 12.41
CA ALA A 44 11.79 -2.37 13.03
C ALA A 44 11.73 -2.40 14.57
N GLU A 45 11.04 -1.45 15.19
CA GLU A 45 10.84 -1.42 16.65
C GLU A 45 9.89 -2.53 17.15
N PHE A 46 9.06 -3.09 16.26
CA PHE A 46 8.08 -4.12 16.56
C PHE A 46 8.54 -5.53 16.15
N LEU A 47 9.71 -5.63 15.51
CA LEU A 47 10.27 -6.87 15.00
C LEU A 47 11.52 -7.25 15.79
N THR A 48 11.69 -8.53 16.06
CA THR A 48 12.93 -9.05 16.61
C THR A 48 14.05 -9.00 15.56
N PRO A 49 15.33 -8.98 15.99
CA PRO A 49 16.47 -9.02 15.07
C PRO A 49 16.45 -10.24 14.11
N GLU A 50 15.92 -11.38 14.57
CA GLU A 50 15.77 -12.59 13.76
C GLU A 50 14.71 -12.43 12.66
N GLU A 51 13.56 -11.82 12.98
CA GLU A 51 12.49 -11.55 12.02
C GLU A 51 12.90 -10.53 10.94
N LEU A 52 13.74 -9.56 11.29
CA LEU A 52 14.34 -8.61 10.35
C LEU A 52 15.40 -9.25 9.44
N ALA A 53 16.18 -10.19 9.97
CA ALA A 53 17.24 -10.88 9.23
C ALA A 53 16.73 -12.01 8.32
N THR A 54 15.48 -12.46 8.53
CA THR A 54 14.86 -13.51 7.74
C THR A 54 14.62 -13.02 6.31
N SER A 55 15.42 -13.54 5.36
CA SER A 55 15.23 -13.31 3.93
C SER A 55 13.83 -13.81 3.52
N ARG A 56 12.99 -12.90 3.04
CA ARG A 56 11.68 -13.25 2.50
C ARG A 56 11.83 -13.51 1.00
N ASP A 57 11.94 -14.78 0.62
CA ASP A 57 11.90 -15.19 -0.79
C ASP A 57 10.44 -15.22 -1.28
N GLY A 58 10.11 -14.38 -2.25
CA GLY A 58 8.86 -14.42 -3.01
C GLY A 58 7.77 -13.42 -2.58
N GLU A 59 7.04 -12.94 -3.60
CA GLU A 59 5.79 -12.16 -3.65
C GLU A 59 5.29 -11.44 -2.39
N ARG A 60 4.92 -10.15 -2.55
CA ARG A 60 4.24 -9.28 -1.57
C ARG A 60 3.29 -10.10 -0.68
N GLY A 61 3.78 -10.50 0.49
CA GLY A 61 2.98 -11.23 1.46
C GLY A 61 1.75 -10.42 1.80
N LYS A 62 0.62 -11.10 2.02
CA LYS A 62 -0.61 -10.48 2.55
C LYS A 62 -0.35 -9.98 3.98
N LEU A 63 0.33 -8.84 4.11
CA LEU A 63 0.15 -8.00 5.28
C LEU A 63 -1.26 -7.43 5.12
N GLY A 64 -2.16 -7.95 5.96
CA GLY A 64 -3.59 -7.68 5.92
C GLY A 64 -3.86 -6.19 5.83
N VAL A 65 -4.85 -5.86 5.00
CA VAL A 65 -5.67 -4.66 5.19
C VAL A 65 -6.09 -4.65 6.66
N ALA A 66 -5.66 -3.65 7.42
CA ALA A 66 -6.32 -3.29 8.66
C ALA A 66 -7.58 -2.49 8.32
#